data_AF-A0A9E3A4F0-F1
#
_entry.id   AF-A0A9E3A4F0-F1
#
_cell.length_a   1.000
_cell.length_b   1.000
_cell.length_c   1.000
_cell.angle_alpha   90.00
_cell.angle_beta   90.00
_cell.angle_gamma   90.00
#
_symmetry.space_group_name_H-M   'P 1'
#
loop_
_entity.id
_entity.type
_entity.pdbx_description
1 polymer ?
#
loop_
_entity_poly.entity_id
_entity_poly.type
_entity_poly.pdbx_seq_one_letter_code
_entity_poly.pdbx_strand_id
1 'polypeptide(L)'
;MSEAQMVDPHDVVMTGENSFIRLSNDEGRTLTDRVSHWRVLWSPSGQGHCMFIESPLIEGGRAVYADNFGVVRYLQHHIEKLLHAPFADESLPIIDAAFERTGNSLSTVEERVTTDDEAIVLSWWDLTKPFILTMPPGAMNRP
;
A
#
# COMPACT_ATOMS: atom_id res chain seq x y z
N MET A 1 -41.28 -5.19 -6.20
CA MET A 1 -40.01 -5.14 -5.44
C MET A 1 -38.96 -5.73 -6.35
N SER A 2 -37.90 -4.99 -6.70
CA SER A 2 -36.78 -5.59 -7.43
C SER A 2 -36.18 -6.71 -6.60
N GLU A 3 -35.82 -7.83 -7.22
CA GLU A 3 -35.08 -8.89 -6.54
C GLU A 3 -33.79 -8.33 -5.93
N ALA A 4 -33.38 -8.89 -4.78
CA ALA A 4 -32.12 -8.51 -4.15
C ALA A 4 -30.96 -8.93 -5.05
N GLN A 5 -30.20 -7.96 -5.57
CA GLN A 5 -29.00 -8.22 -6.34
C GLN A 5 -27.90 -8.74 -5.41
N MET A 6 -27.60 -10.05 -5.48
CA MET A 6 -26.62 -10.71 -4.62
C MET A 6 -25.17 -10.56 -5.11
N VAL A 7 -24.98 -10.31 -6.42
CA VAL A 7 -23.66 -10.17 -7.05
C VAL A 7 -23.49 -8.74 -7.53
N ASP A 8 -22.42 -8.08 -7.08
CA ASP A 8 -22.07 -6.75 -7.54
C ASP A 8 -21.79 -6.78 -9.05
N PRO A 9 -22.38 -5.88 -9.86
CA PRO A 9 -22.25 -5.90 -11.31
C PRO A 9 -20.96 -5.27 -11.82
N HIS A 10 -20.14 -4.66 -10.96
CA HIS A 10 -18.91 -3.99 -11.34
C HIS A 10 -17.73 -4.98 -11.40
N ASP A 11 -16.76 -4.64 -12.25
CA ASP A 11 -15.54 -5.43 -12.37
C ASP A 11 -14.67 -5.29 -11.11
N VAL A 12 -14.11 -6.42 -10.68
CA VAL A 12 -13.07 -6.39 -9.64
C VAL A 12 -11.82 -5.78 -10.27
N VAL A 13 -11.37 -4.65 -9.73
CA VAL A 13 -10.13 -3.98 -10.16
C VAL A 13 -8.94 -4.58 -9.42
N MET A 14 -9.04 -4.71 -8.09
CA MET A 14 -8.02 -5.31 -7.23
C MET A 14 -8.64 -5.68 -5.87
N THR A 15 -8.11 -6.69 -5.19
CA THR A 15 -8.38 -6.92 -3.76
C THR A 15 -7.09 -7.17 -3.00
N GLY A 16 -7.03 -6.71 -1.75
CA GLY A 16 -5.86 -6.81 -0.90
C GLY A 16 -5.94 -5.92 0.32
N GLU A 17 -4.82 -5.84 1.03
CA GLU A 17 -4.61 -4.93 2.15
C GLU A 17 -3.62 -3.84 1.76
N ASN A 18 -3.80 -2.66 2.33
CA ASN A 18 -2.93 -1.52 2.12
C ASN A 18 -2.73 -0.77 3.43
N SER A 19 -1.47 -0.67 3.85
CA SER A 19 -1.06 0.00 5.07
C SER A 19 -0.32 1.28 4.70
N PHE A 20 -0.89 2.42 5.06
CA PHE A 20 -0.20 3.70 4.96
C PHE A 20 0.43 4.07 6.29
N ILE A 21 1.73 4.31 6.29
CA ILE A 21 2.44 4.86 7.44
C ILE A 21 2.96 6.24 7.06
N ARG A 22 2.71 7.19 7.96
CA ARG A 22 3.12 8.58 7.81
C ARG A 22 3.74 9.02 9.12
N LEU A 23 4.98 9.48 9.08
CA LEU A 23 5.63 10.07 10.24
C LEU A 23 5.63 11.59 10.11
N SER A 24 5.56 12.26 11.24
CA SER A 24 5.52 13.71 11.35
C SER A 24 6.18 14.15 12.64
N ASN A 25 6.92 15.26 12.56
CA ASN A 25 7.54 15.90 13.71
C ASN A 25 6.74 17.10 14.23
N ASP A 26 5.57 17.39 13.64
CA ASP A 26 4.81 18.62 13.89
C ASP A 26 3.30 18.39 13.96
N GLU A 27 2.90 17.23 14.50
CA GLU A 27 1.49 16.84 14.71
C GLU A 27 0.71 16.69 13.40
N GLY A 28 1.38 16.24 12.34
CA GLY A 28 0.77 15.94 11.04
C GLY A 28 0.62 17.13 10.11
N ARG A 29 1.19 18.30 10.46
CA ARG A 29 1.20 19.48 9.58
C ARG A 29 2.10 19.25 8.37
N THR A 30 3.25 18.63 8.58
CA THR A 30 4.16 18.13 7.56
C THR A 30 4.45 16.66 7.80
N LEU A 31 4.73 15.94 6.72
CA LEU A 31 5.07 14.53 6.75
C LEU A 31 6.54 14.39 6.38
N THR A 32 7.31 13.76 7.27
CA THR A 32 8.74 13.46 7.05
C THR A 32 8.92 12.17 6.28
N ASP A 33 8.00 11.24 6.48
CA ASP A 33 8.03 9.91 5.90
C ASP A 33 6.66 9.55 5.37
N ARG A 34 6.63 8.87 4.23
CA ARG A 34 5.43 8.30 3.62
C ARG A 34 5.76 6.90 3.17
N VAL A 35 4.94 5.95 3.61
CA VAL A 35 5.02 4.57 3.18
C VAL A 35 3.65 4.14 2.67
N SER A 36 3.63 3.57 1.47
CA SER A 36 2.49 2.90 0.85
C SER A 36 2.85 1.43 0.70
N HIS A 37 2.45 0.61 1.68
CA HIS A 37 2.68 -0.84 1.68
C HIS A 37 1.43 -1.56 1.20
N TRP A 38 1.59 -2.52 0.30
CA TRP A 38 0.52 -3.28 -0.32
C TRP A 38 0.74 -4.78 -0.14
N ARG A 39 -0.33 -5.48 0.22
CA ARG A 39 -0.46 -6.92 0.12
C ARG A 39 -1.62 -7.22 -0.82
N VAL A 40 -1.30 -7.42 -2.08
CA VAL A 40 -2.28 -7.65 -3.14
C VAL A 40 -2.62 -9.13 -3.18
N LEU A 41 -3.89 -9.44 -2.90
CA LEU A 41 -4.45 -10.80 -2.96
C LEU A 41 -4.95 -11.16 -4.36
N TRP A 42 -5.31 -10.16 -5.16
CA TRP A 42 -5.62 -10.34 -6.57
C TRP A 42 -5.54 -9.01 -7.33
N SER A 43 -4.92 -9.05 -8.51
CA SER A 43 -4.93 -8.01 -9.53
C SER A 43 -4.72 -8.63 -10.92
N PRO A 44 -4.92 -7.90 -12.02
CA PRO A 44 -4.53 -8.34 -13.36
C PRO A 44 -3.04 -8.70 -13.51
N SER A 45 -2.17 -8.17 -12.66
CA SER A 45 -0.73 -8.49 -12.63
C SER A 45 -0.37 -9.62 -11.66
N GLY A 46 -1.36 -10.31 -11.09
CA GLY A 46 -1.19 -11.37 -10.11
C GLY A 46 -1.22 -10.87 -8.67
N GLN A 47 -0.68 -11.70 -7.78
CA GLN A 47 -0.61 -11.47 -6.33
C GLN A 47 0.82 -11.07 -5.95
N GLY A 48 0.98 -10.39 -4.83
CA GLY A 48 2.30 -10.05 -4.31
C GLY A 48 2.27 -8.85 -3.38
N HIS A 49 3.45 -8.39 -3.04
CA HIS A 49 3.68 -7.28 -2.15
C HIS A 49 4.48 -6.20 -2.85
N CYS A 50 4.24 -4.96 -2.43
CA CYS A 50 5.17 -3.89 -2.72
C CYS A 50 5.10 -2.80 -1.65
N MET A 51 6.19 -2.06 -1.54
CA MET A 51 6.30 -0.89 -0.67
C MET A 51 6.87 0.27 -1.46
N PHE A 52 6.10 1.35 -1.57
CA PHE A 52 6.61 2.65 -2.00
C PHE A 52 6.97 3.45 -0.76
N ILE A 53 8.18 3.99 -0.70
CA ILE A 53 8.64 4.79 0.43
C ILE A 53 9.24 6.11 -0.04
N GLU A 54 8.89 7.18 0.67
CA GLU A 54 9.55 8.48 0.63
C GLU A 54 10.00 8.80 2.05
N SER A 55 11.32 8.90 2.26
CA SER A 55 11.90 9.07 3.59
C SER A 55 13.32 9.63 3.49
N PRO A 56 13.75 10.49 4.44
CA PRO A 56 15.15 10.91 4.54
C PRO A 56 16.12 9.77 4.86
N LEU A 57 15.63 8.60 5.28
CA LEU A 57 16.45 7.42 5.54
C LEU A 57 16.84 6.65 4.27
N ILE A 58 16.19 6.97 3.14
CA ILE A 58 16.41 6.30 1.85
C ILE A 58 17.34 7.15 0.99
N GLU A 59 18.38 6.53 0.42
CA GLU A 59 19.25 7.20 -0.53
C GLU A 59 18.44 7.65 -1.77
N GLY A 60 18.61 8.91 -2.19
CA GLY A 60 17.77 9.51 -3.24
C GLY A 60 16.35 9.87 -2.79
N GLY A 61 16.00 9.61 -1.53
CA GLY A 61 14.77 10.03 -0.85
C GLY A 61 13.53 9.19 -1.18
N ARG A 62 13.56 8.35 -2.21
CA ARG A 62 12.44 7.49 -2.62
C ARG A 62 12.92 6.15 -3.16
N ALA A 63 12.22 5.08 -2.80
CA ALA A 63 12.49 3.74 -3.30
C ALA A 63 11.19 2.92 -3.43
N VAL A 64 11.26 1.86 -4.22
CA VAL A 64 10.19 0.88 -4.37
C VAL A 64 10.75 -0.51 -4.15
N TYR A 65 10.12 -1.28 -3.28
CA TYR A 65 10.48 -2.67 -2.97
C TYR A 65 9.33 -3.58 -3.37
N ALA A 66 9.60 -4.75 -3.96
CA ALA A 66 8.55 -5.70 -4.33
C ALA A 66 9.06 -7.13 -4.50
N ASP A 67 8.17 -8.10 -4.29
CA ASP A 67 8.35 -9.49 -4.73
C ASP A 67 7.63 -9.76 -6.07
N ASN A 68 6.79 -8.83 -6.52
CA ASN A 68 6.11 -8.86 -7.81
C ASN A 68 6.13 -7.49 -8.49
N PHE A 69 6.99 -7.35 -9.50
CA PHE A 69 7.20 -6.07 -10.19
C PHE A 69 6.01 -5.69 -11.07
N GLY A 70 5.22 -6.67 -11.52
CA GLY A 70 3.99 -6.42 -12.27
C GLY A 70 2.92 -5.73 -11.41
N VAL A 71 2.84 -6.08 -10.12
CA VAL A 71 1.95 -5.42 -9.15
C VAL A 71 2.37 -3.97 -8.93
N VAL A 72 3.68 -3.68 -8.85
CA VAL A 72 4.18 -2.30 -8.76
C VAL A 72 3.69 -1.46 -9.92
N ARG A 73 3.93 -1.90 -11.17
CA ARG A 73 3.54 -1.12 -12.35
C ARG A 73 2.03 -0.95 -12.45
N TYR A 74 1.26 -1.98 -12.09
CA TYR A 74 -0.19 -1.88 -11.99
C TYR A 74 -0.62 -0.78 -11.01
N LEU A 75 -0.08 -0.77 -9.79
CA LEU A 75 -0.39 0.25 -8.78
C LEU A 75 0.03 1.65 -9.24
N GLN A 76 1.20 1.80 -9.85
CA GLN A 76 1.65 3.10 -10.39
C GLN A 76 0.74 3.64 -11.48
N HIS A 77 0.28 2.78 -12.39
CA HIS A 77 -0.59 3.21 -13.49
C HIS A 77 -1.98 3.61 -13.02
N HIS A 78 -2.55 2.88 -12.06
CA HIS A 78 -3.98 2.92 -11.75
C HIS A 78 -4.33 3.54 -10.40
N ILE A 79 -3.47 3.41 -9.38
CA ILE A 79 -3.83 3.70 -7.99
C ILE A 79 -2.95 4.80 -7.40
N GLU A 80 -1.61 4.72 -7.49
CA GLU A 80 -0.71 5.67 -6.81
C GLU A 80 -0.85 7.10 -7.33
N LYS A 81 -1.24 7.30 -8.60
CA LYS A 81 -1.58 8.63 -9.14
C LYS A 81 -2.68 9.34 -8.35
N LEU A 82 -3.58 8.58 -7.74
CA LEU A 82 -4.71 9.08 -6.95
C LEU A 82 -4.35 9.25 -5.46
N LEU A 83 -3.32 8.54 -4.98
CA LEU A 83 -2.95 8.50 -3.57
C LEU A 83 -1.79 9.43 -3.23
N HIS A 84 -0.69 9.31 -3.99
CA HIS A 84 0.51 10.12 -3.86
C HIS A 84 1.26 10.13 -5.19
N ALA A 85 1.02 11.16 -6.02
CA ALA A 85 1.54 11.24 -7.39
C ALA A 85 3.04 10.92 -7.57
N PRO A 86 3.97 11.30 -6.65
CA PRO A 86 5.38 10.91 -6.75
C PRO A 86 5.64 9.41 -6.79
N PHE A 87 4.78 8.57 -6.21
CA PHE A 87 4.93 7.11 -6.26
C PHE A 87 4.51 6.52 -7.61
N ALA A 88 3.78 7.27 -8.44
CA ALA A 88 3.42 6.85 -9.79
C ALA A 88 4.55 7.01 -10.82
N ASP A 89 5.73 7.51 -10.41
CA ASP A 89 6.89 7.66 -11.29
C ASP A 89 7.51 6.29 -11.64
N GLU A 90 7.30 5.85 -12.87
CA GLU A 90 7.78 4.56 -13.37
C GLU A 90 9.30 4.51 -13.58
N SER A 91 9.98 5.66 -13.55
CA SER A 91 11.45 5.71 -13.58
C SER A 91 12.08 5.28 -12.25
N LEU A 92 11.29 5.21 -11.17
CA LEU A 92 11.75 4.67 -9.90
C LEU A 92 12.19 3.20 -10.10
N PRO A 93 13.42 2.84 -9.67
CA PRO A 93 13.87 1.47 -9.69
C PRO A 93 13.03 0.64 -8.72
N ILE A 94 12.76 -0.60 -9.11
CA ILE A 94 12.11 -1.59 -8.25
C ILE A 94 13.20 -2.50 -7.71
N ILE A 95 13.32 -2.55 -6.39
CA ILE A 95 14.26 -3.37 -5.65
C ILE A 95 13.54 -4.69 -5.31
N ASP A 96 14.18 -5.80 -5.65
CA ASP A 96 13.68 -7.14 -5.26
C ASP A 96 13.76 -7.30 -3.75
N ALA A 97 12.67 -7.74 -3.12
CA ALA A 97 12.58 -7.82 -1.67
C ALA A 97 11.62 -8.91 -1.22
N ALA A 98 11.94 -9.54 -0.10
CA ALA A 98 11.05 -10.44 0.61
C ALA A 98 10.17 -9.67 1.62
N PHE A 99 8.95 -10.16 1.82
CA PHE A 99 7.97 -9.57 2.72
C PHE A 99 7.53 -10.59 3.77
N GLU A 100 7.57 -10.21 5.04
CA GLU A 100 7.13 -11.02 6.16
C GLU A 100 6.23 -10.20 7.09
N ARG A 101 5.11 -10.78 7.52
CA ARG A 101 4.24 -10.19 8.54
C ARG A 101 4.33 -10.96 9.84
N THR A 102 4.41 -10.23 10.95
CA THR A 102 4.26 -10.80 12.29
C THR A 102 3.20 -10.05 13.10
N GLY A 103 2.69 -10.68 14.15
CA GLY A 103 1.66 -10.12 15.01
C GLY A 103 0.25 -10.11 14.39
N ASN A 104 -0.68 -9.39 15.02
CA ASN A 104 -2.06 -9.26 14.54
C ASN A 104 -2.68 -7.93 15.00
N SER A 105 -3.86 -7.60 14.47
CA SER A 105 -4.55 -6.32 14.71
C SER A 105 -4.98 -6.05 16.16
N LEU A 106 -4.91 -7.06 17.04
CA LEU A 106 -5.16 -6.91 18.49
C LEU A 106 -3.88 -6.65 19.30
N SER A 107 -2.72 -6.65 18.64
CA SER A 107 -1.39 -6.40 19.22
C SER A 107 -0.56 -5.49 18.31
N THR A 108 0.75 -5.45 18.53
CA THR A 108 1.68 -4.93 17.53
C THR A 108 1.61 -5.77 16.26
N VAL A 109 1.59 -5.10 15.11
CA VAL A 109 1.82 -5.69 13.79
C VAL A 109 3.15 -5.17 13.28
N GLU A 110 3.94 -6.08 12.69
CA GLU A 110 5.13 -5.72 11.92
C GLU A 110 5.00 -6.21 10.49
N GLU A 111 5.34 -5.35 9.52
CA GLU A 111 5.68 -5.73 8.16
C GLU A 111 7.17 -5.54 7.97
N ARG A 112 7.88 -6.62 7.71
CA ARG A 112 9.32 -6.63 7.43
C ARG A 112 9.54 -6.78 5.94
N VAL A 113 10.27 -5.84 5.38
CA VAL A 113 10.75 -5.84 3.99
C VAL A 113 12.25 -6.06 4.03
N THR A 114 12.76 -7.07 3.34
CA THR A 114 14.17 -7.45 3.41
C THR A 114 14.74 -7.65 2.02
N THR A 115 15.91 -7.07 1.79
CA THR A 115 16.75 -7.28 0.61
C THR A 115 18.03 -8.00 1.03
N ASP A 116 18.98 -8.19 0.11
CA ASP A 116 20.29 -8.74 0.46
C ASP A 116 21.13 -7.80 1.35
N ASP A 117 20.89 -6.49 1.27
CA ASP A 117 21.71 -5.45 1.91
C ASP A 117 21.04 -4.76 3.10
N GLU A 118 19.69 -4.76 3.15
CA GLU A 118 18.95 -3.98 4.15
C GLU A 118 17.62 -4.62 4.58
N ALA A 119 17.10 -4.13 5.70
CA ALA A 119 15.78 -4.47 6.19
C ALA A 119 15.04 -3.22 6.68
N ILE A 120 13.80 -3.07 6.23
CA ILE A 120 12.86 -2.04 6.68
C ILE A 120 11.76 -2.73 7.47
N VAL A 121 11.52 -2.27 8.70
CA VAL A 121 10.46 -2.81 9.56
C VAL A 121 9.44 -1.71 9.82
N LEU A 122 8.24 -1.92 9.28
CA LEU A 122 7.08 -1.10 9.52
C LEU A 122 6.34 -1.67 10.72
N SER A 123 6.19 -0.90 11.80
CA SER A 123 5.51 -1.35 13.02
C SER A 123 4.40 -0.39 13.41
N TRP A 124 3.26 -0.94 13.81
CA TRP A 124 2.16 -0.15 14.37
C TRP A 124 1.40 -0.91 15.45
N TRP A 125 0.87 -0.16 16.41
CA TRP A 125 0.10 -0.63 17.56
C TRP A 125 -0.78 0.52 18.07
N ASP A 126 -1.57 0.26 19.11
CA ASP A 126 -2.49 1.24 19.73
C ASP A 126 -3.48 1.86 18.72
N LEU A 127 -4.12 0.97 17.95
CA LEU A 127 -5.10 1.36 16.94
C LEU A 127 -6.41 1.81 17.58
N THR A 128 -7.11 2.71 16.90
CA THR A 128 -8.48 3.09 17.27
C THR A 128 -9.45 1.92 17.09
N LYS A 129 -10.70 2.08 17.55
CA LYS A 129 -11.73 1.06 17.35
C LYS A 129 -11.94 0.78 15.86
N PRO A 130 -12.06 -0.50 15.45
CA PRO A 130 -12.24 -0.86 14.05
C PRO A 130 -13.56 -0.30 13.50
N PHE A 131 -13.54 0.08 12.23
CA PHE A 131 -14.71 0.53 11.49
C PHE A 131 -14.64 0.05 10.03
N ILE A 132 -15.80 -0.01 9.37
CA ILE A 132 -15.91 -0.35 7.96
C ILE A 132 -16.22 0.92 7.18
N LEU A 133 -15.41 1.20 6.17
CA LEU A 133 -15.66 2.27 5.21
C LEU A 133 -16.07 1.65 3.88
N THR A 134 -17.35 1.82 3.49
CA THR A 134 -17.85 1.39 2.19
C THR A 134 -17.93 2.61 1.26
N MET A 135 -17.28 2.51 0.11
CA MET A 135 -17.31 3.54 -0.93
C MET A 135 -17.88 2.91 -2.21
N PRO A 136 -18.96 3.46 -2.80
CA PRO A 136 -19.46 2.96 -4.07
C PRO A 136 -18.47 3.27 -5.21
N PRO A 137 -18.49 2.49 -6.31
CA PRO A 137 -17.71 2.81 -7.51
C PRO A 137 -17.93 4.27 -7.97
N GLY A 138 -16.84 4.92 -8.42
CA GLY A 138 -16.84 6.33 -8.80
C GLY A 138 -16.75 7.33 -7.64
N ALA A 139 -16.94 6.91 -6.38
CA ALA A 139 -16.75 7.81 -5.25
C ALA A 139 -15.29 8.27 -5.14
N MET A 140 -15.07 9.56 -4.90
CA MET A 140 -13.73 10.18 -4.85
C MET A 140 -12.91 9.99 -6.14
N ASN A 141 -13.56 9.87 -7.31
CA ASN A 141 -12.92 9.59 -8.60
C ASN A 141 -12.08 8.29 -8.60
N ARG A 142 -12.44 7.33 -7.75
CA ARG A 142 -11.86 5.99 -7.78
C ARG A 142 -12.55 5.16 -8.86
N PRO A 143 -11.81 4.29 -9.58
CA PRO A 143 -12.38 3.42 -10.61
C PRO A 143 -13.48 2.51 -10.06
#